data_AF-A0A060DDS4-F1
#
_entry.id   AF-A0A060DDS4-F1
#
_cell.length_a   1.000
_cell.length_b   1.000
_cell.length_c   1.000
_cell.angle_alpha   90.00
_cell.angle_beta   90.00
_cell.angle_gamma   90.00
#
_symmetry.space_group_name_H-M   'P 1'
#
loop_
_entity.id
_entity.type
_entity.pdbx_description
1 polymer ?
#
loop_
_entity_poly.entity_id
_entity_poly.type
_entity_poly.pdbx_seq_one_letter_code
_entity_poly.pdbx_strand_id
1 'polypeptide(L)'
;MPREKFIGNDSHHDMACHVFALSGDPETAVEINTRYARLGDLLYGVEDVPVDDNVANGLTAVTNNDIWKCPGPDQPAAQVAPSSLILLCREFGFAPQEGSGIRLWGRFLPGQVLPQHMYVTTPNGMIWDTMPEMPVYRRIDKDGRNPGAEGDGPDGQDIMLAPDEVFSIEVASLAPKTLEVIETPNGQWEKDVEDADAGQGGLNGLGAGGDFIGDEDENALGDS
;
A
#
# COMPACT_ATOMS: atom_id res chain seq x y z
N MET A 1 16.04 8.75 -8.79
CA MET A 1 16.43 8.27 -7.45
C MET A 1 16.33 6.76 -7.50
N PRO A 2 17.32 6.01 -6.98
CA PRO A 2 17.29 4.54 -7.02
C PRO A 2 16.05 4.02 -6.27
N ARG A 3 15.42 2.98 -6.82
CA ARG A 3 14.38 2.22 -6.14
C ARG A 3 15.09 1.26 -5.17
N GLU A 4 14.56 1.10 -3.97
CA GLU A 4 15.05 0.16 -2.95
C GLU A 4 13.84 -0.68 -2.55
N LYS A 5 14.05 -1.99 -2.35
CA LYS A 5 13.04 -2.98 -1.97
C LYS A 5 13.34 -3.48 -0.56
N PHE A 6 12.35 -3.43 0.35
CA PHE A 6 12.50 -3.98 1.69
C PHE A 6 12.30 -5.49 1.71
N ILE A 7 13.38 -6.19 2.06
CA ILE A 7 13.48 -7.64 2.25
C ILE A 7 13.58 -7.94 3.76
N GLY A 8 12.70 -7.31 4.56
CA GLY A 8 12.60 -7.51 6.01
C GLY A 8 12.56 -8.98 6.45
N ASN A 9 12.68 -9.21 7.75
CA ASN A 9 12.49 -10.55 8.34
C ASN A 9 11.15 -11.15 7.85
N ASP A 10 11.16 -12.40 7.36
CA ASP A 10 9.99 -13.17 6.89
C ASP A 10 8.76 -12.98 7.81
N SER A 11 9.01 -12.86 9.12
CA SER A 11 7.96 -12.64 10.13
C SER A 11 7.04 -11.44 9.89
N HIS A 12 7.50 -10.39 9.19
CA HIS A 12 6.69 -9.20 8.88
C HIS A 12 6.07 -9.25 7.48
N HIS A 13 6.67 -10.00 6.54
CA HIS A 13 6.05 -10.29 5.23
C HIS A 13 4.84 -11.21 5.38
N ASP A 14 4.85 -12.06 6.40
CA ASP A 14 3.73 -12.92 6.75
C ASP A 14 2.61 -12.18 7.52
N MET A 15 2.80 -10.91 7.90
CA MET A 15 1.80 -10.12 8.60
C MET A 15 0.82 -9.46 7.63
N ALA A 16 -0.46 -9.43 8.02
CA ALA A 16 -1.42 -8.57 7.34
C ALA A 16 -1.04 -7.09 7.48
N CYS A 17 -1.26 -6.32 6.42
CA CYS A 17 -0.89 -4.91 6.29
C CYS A 17 -1.43 -4.01 7.40
N HIS A 18 -2.66 -4.23 7.85
CA HIS A 18 -3.23 -3.49 8.99
C HIS A 18 -2.54 -3.84 10.30
N VAL A 19 -2.06 -5.07 10.51
CA VAL A 19 -1.28 -5.41 11.72
C VAL A 19 0.04 -4.65 11.73
N PHE A 20 0.72 -4.59 10.58
CA PHE A 20 1.95 -3.81 10.49
C PHE A 20 1.73 -2.32 10.73
N ALA A 21 0.69 -1.73 10.13
CA ALA A 21 0.40 -0.32 10.27
C ALA A 21 -0.05 0.05 11.70
N LEU A 22 -0.80 -0.84 12.37
CA LEU A 22 -1.47 -0.54 13.64
C LEU A 22 -0.69 -1.00 14.89
N SER A 23 0.17 -2.02 14.80
CA SER A 23 1.02 -2.45 15.91
C SER A 23 2.48 -2.66 15.51
N GLY A 24 2.73 -3.12 14.29
CA GLY A 24 4.05 -3.55 13.84
C GLY A 24 4.55 -4.84 14.51
N ASP A 25 3.73 -5.46 15.36
CA ASP A 25 4.12 -6.63 16.16
C ASP A 25 3.40 -7.89 15.66
N PRO A 26 4.12 -8.84 15.05
CA PRO A 26 3.55 -10.11 14.58
C PRO A 26 2.82 -10.90 15.68
N GLU A 27 3.29 -10.81 16.93
CA GLU A 27 2.71 -11.58 18.04
C GLU A 27 1.29 -11.10 18.40
N THR A 28 0.96 -9.85 18.05
CA THR A 28 -0.36 -9.24 18.31
C THR A 28 -1.38 -9.50 17.20
N ALA A 29 -1.00 -10.17 16.10
CA ALA A 29 -1.81 -10.27 14.88
C ALA A 29 -3.23 -10.78 15.14
N VAL A 30 -3.39 -11.82 15.97
CA VAL A 30 -4.71 -12.38 16.30
C VAL A 30 -5.60 -11.34 16.99
N GLU A 31 -5.05 -10.61 17.95
CA GLU A 31 -5.79 -9.60 18.71
C GLU A 31 -6.16 -8.40 17.83
N ILE A 32 -5.20 -7.89 17.06
CA ILE A 32 -5.43 -6.77 16.13
C ILE A 32 -6.49 -7.14 15.09
N ASN A 33 -6.37 -8.32 14.47
CA ASN A 33 -7.35 -8.79 13.48
C ASN A 33 -8.75 -8.93 14.07
N THR A 34 -8.85 -9.43 15.31
CA THR A 34 -10.13 -9.58 16.01
C THR A 34 -10.78 -8.22 16.24
N ARG A 35 -10.02 -7.24 16.74
CA ARG A 35 -10.52 -5.88 16.99
C ARG A 35 -10.86 -5.14 15.70
N TYR A 36 -10.05 -5.32 14.66
CA TYR A 36 -10.30 -4.77 13.33
C TYR A 36 -11.60 -5.30 12.72
N ALA A 37 -11.78 -6.62 12.72
CA ALA A 37 -13.00 -7.27 12.24
C ALA A 37 -14.23 -6.80 13.05
N ARG A 38 -14.08 -6.74 14.38
CA ARG A 38 -15.15 -6.30 15.28
C ARG A 38 -15.60 -4.87 14.99
N LEU A 39 -14.65 -3.95 14.80
CA LEU A 39 -14.95 -2.58 14.41
C LEU A 39 -15.68 -2.55 13.05
N GLY A 40 -15.25 -3.38 12.10
CA GLY A 40 -15.90 -3.53 10.80
C GLY A 40 -17.36 -3.95 10.92
N ASP A 41 -17.64 -5.03 11.67
CA ASP A 41 -18.99 -5.54 11.88
C ASP A 41 -19.92 -4.49 12.51
N LEU A 42 -19.42 -3.74 13.50
CA LEU A 42 -20.16 -2.65 14.13
C LEU A 42 -20.46 -1.51 13.14
N LEU A 43 -19.49 -1.10 12.33
CA LEU A 43 -19.66 -0.05 11.32
C LEU A 43 -20.56 -0.47 10.16
N TYR A 44 -20.57 -1.76 9.80
CA TYR A 44 -21.50 -2.30 8.83
C TYR A 44 -22.93 -2.45 9.34
N GLY A 45 -23.16 -2.25 10.65
CA GLY A 45 -24.46 -2.48 11.27
C GLY A 45 -24.86 -3.96 11.29
N VAL A 46 -23.87 -4.87 11.30
CA VAL A 46 -24.10 -6.31 11.51
C VAL A 46 -24.64 -6.55 12.92
N GLU A 47 -24.29 -5.67 13.85
CA GLU A 47 -24.67 -5.75 15.25
C GLU A 47 -25.38 -4.50 15.73
N ASP A 48 -26.34 -4.69 16.64
CA ASP A 48 -27.04 -3.60 17.29
C ASP A 48 -26.09 -2.87 18.25
N VAL A 49 -25.85 -1.59 17.96
CA VAL A 49 -25.03 -0.72 18.80
C VAL A 49 -25.94 0.05 19.77
N PRO A 50 -25.80 -0.13 21.09
CA PRO A 50 -26.55 0.64 22.06
C PRO A 50 -26.31 2.16 21.94
N VAL A 51 -27.22 2.98 22.45
CA VAL A 51 -27.15 4.45 22.34
C VAL A 51 -26.33 5.09 23.49
N ASP A 52 -25.99 4.33 24.52
CA ASP A 52 -25.16 4.81 25.62
C ASP A 52 -23.69 4.94 25.19
N ASP A 53 -22.92 5.85 25.82
CA ASP A 53 -21.55 6.17 25.42
C ASP A 53 -20.48 5.18 25.97
N ASN A 54 -20.88 3.93 26.17
CA ASN A 54 -19.98 2.89 26.68
C ASN A 54 -18.98 2.45 25.61
N VAL A 55 -17.87 1.84 26.04
CA VAL A 55 -16.91 1.19 25.14
C VAL A 55 -17.64 0.10 24.35
N ALA A 56 -17.52 0.14 23.03
CA ALA A 56 -18.18 -0.81 22.17
C ALA A 56 -17.67 -2.22 22.45
N ASN A 57 -18.60 -3.17 22.54
CA ASN A 57 -18.26 -4.53 22.93
C ASN A 57 -17.19 -5.12 21.99
N GLY A 58 -16.13 -5.69 22.56
CA GLY A 58 -15.00 -6.26 21.82
C GLY A 58 -13.96 -5.26 21.32
N LEU A 59 -14.13 -3.96 21.59
CA LEU A 59 -13.13 -2.91 21.35
C LEU A 59 -12.56 -2.40 22.68
N THR A 60 -11.43 -1.71 22.63
CA THR A 60 -10.69 -1.25 23.83
C THR A 60 -10.89 0.23 24.13
N ALA A 61 -11.08 1.06 23.11
CA ALA A 61 -11.17 2.52 23.28
C ALA A 61 -12.31 3.17 22.48
N VAL A 62 -12.77 2.56 21.37
CA VAL A 62 -13.89 3.09 20.60
C VAL A 62 -15.21 2.92 21.35
N THR A 63 -16.02 3.98 21.41
CA THR A 63 -17.32 3.98 22.08
C THR A 63 -18.47 3.68 21.12
N ASN A 64 -19.60 3.25 21.65
CA ASN A 64 -20.85 3.09 20.91
C ASN A 64 -21.28 4.40 20.19
N ASN A 65 -21.13 5.54 20.85
CA ASN A 65 -21.48 6.85 20.30
C ASN A 65 -20.57 7.25 19.11
N ASP A 66 -19.31 6.81 19.14
CA ASP A 66 -18.41 6.99 18.01
C ASP A 66 -18.87 6.21 16.79
N ILE A 67 -19.32 4.96 16.99
CA ILE A 67 -19.90 4.13 15.93
C ILE A 67 -21.16 4.79 15.37
N TRP A 68 -22.07 5.26 16.24
CA TRP A 68 -23.32 5.92 15.84
C TRP A 68 -23.13 7.19 15.01
N LYS A 69 -22.03 7.92 15.24
CA LYS A 69 -21.70 9.15 14.49
C LYS A 69 -20.96 8.87 13.19
N CYS A 70 -20.45 7.65 12.99
CA CYS A 70 -19.77 7.28 11.76
C CYS A 70 -20.80 7.16 10.62
N PRO A 71 -20.51 7.70 9.43
CA PRO A 71 -21.32 7.45 8.25
C PRO A 71 -21.42 5.96 7.95
N GLY A 72 -22.62 5.52 7.53
CA GLY A 72 -22.89 4.13 7.22
C GLY A 72 -22.23 3.64 5.92
N PRO A 73 -22.23 2.32 5.67
CA PRO A 73 -21.62 1.69 4.49
C PRO A 73 -22.26 2.08 3.15
N ASP A 74 -23.46 2.66 3.18
CA ASP A 74 -24.20 3.15 2.02
C ASP A 74 -23.73 4.54 1.55
N GLN A 75 -22.90 5.22 2.34
CA GLN A 75 -22.36 6.53 2.00
C GLN A 75 -21.09 6.42 1.13
N PRO A 76 -20.75 7.46 0.34
CA PRO A 76 -19.52 7.48 -0.44
C PRO A 76 -18.26 7.32 0.43
N ALA A 77 -17.21 6.66 -0.08
CA ALA A 77 -15.95 6.45 0.64
C ALA A 77 -15.36 7.75 1.20
N ALA A 78 -15.44 8.87 0.47
CA ALA A 78 -14.98 10.18 0.94
C ALA A 78 -15.68 10.70 2.21
N GLN A 79 -16.86 10.16 2.56
CA GLN A 79 -17.56 10.48 3.81
C GLN A 79 -17.23 9.46 4.91
N VAL A 80 -17.11 8.19 4.55
CA VAL A 80 -16.87 7.09 5.49
C VAL A 80 -15.41 7.03 5.95
N ALA A 81 -14.47 7.10 5.03
CA ALA A 81 -13.05 6.85 5.26
C ALA A 81 -12.40 7.77 6.31
N PRO A 82 -12.64 9.09 6.32
CA PRO A 82 -12.07 9.96 7.35
C PRO A 82 -12.50 9.54 8.77
N SER A 83 -13.79 9.23 8.96
CA SER A 83 -14.32 8.80 10.25
C SER A 83 -13.74 7.45 10.66
N SER A 84 -13.71 6.50 9.72
CA SER A 84 -13.12 5.18 9.91
C SER A 84 -11.65 5.23 10.37
N LEU A 85 -10.82 6.04 9.71
CA LEU A 85 -9.41 6.21 10.08
C LEU A 85 -9.23 6.83 11.47
N ILE A 86 -10.13 7.76 11.88
CA ILE A 86 -10.14 8.31 13.24
C ILE A 86 -10.46 7.23 14.27
N LEU A 87 -11.43 6.36 13.98
CA LEU A 87 -11.80 5.26 14.88
C LEU A 87 -10.69 4.22 15.01
N LEU A 88 -10.00 3.89 13.91
CA LEU A 88 -8.79 3.06 13.95
C LEU A 88 -7.71 3.72 14.79
N CYS A 89 -7.44 5.01 14.60
CA CYS A 89 -6.46 5.72 15.41
C CYS A 89 -6.79 5.63 16.90
N ARG A 90 -8.06 5.87 17.26
CA ARG A 90 -8.52 5.77 18.65
C ARG A 90 -8.35 4.36 19.21
N GLU A 91 -8.83 3.35 18.48
CA GLU A 91 -8.81 1.95 18.94
C GLU A 91 -7.39 1.43 19.16
N PHE A 92 -6.45 1.85 18.31
CA PHE A 92 -5.07 1.38 18.35
C PHE A 92 -4.11 2.39 19.00
N GLY A 93 -4.64 3.44 19.64
CA GLY A 93 -3.86 4.37 20.47
C GLY A 93 -3.00 5.37 19.69
N PHE A 94 -3.28 5.59 18.41
CA PHE A 94 -2.65 6.65 17.63
C PHE A 94 -3.31 8.00 17.91
N ALA A 95 -2.49 9.02 18.12
CA ALA A 95 -2.95 10.39 18.29
C ALA A 95 -2.88 11.13 16.94
N PRO A 96 -4.01 11.59 16.37
CA PRO A 96 -3.98 12.42 15.18
C PRO A 96 -3.20 13.72 15.42
N GLN A 97 -2.29 14.07 14.50
CA GLN A 97 -1.45 15.26 14.61
C GLN A 97 -1.10 15.82 13.22
N GLU A 98 -1.77 16.90 12.83
CA GLU A 98 -1.43 17.66 11.62
C GLU A 98 -0.01 18.25 11.71
N GLY A 99 0.69 18.24 10.57
CA GLY A 99 2.07 18.71 10.44
C GLY A 99 3.13 17.72 10.94
N SER A 100 2.76 16.52 11.37
CA SER A 100 3.72 15.49 11.79
C SER A 100 4.52 14.93 10.61
N GLY A 101 3.91 14.91 9.42
CA GLY A 101 4.46 14.23 8.24
C GLY A 101 4.44 12.70 8.35
N ILE A 102 3.96 12.14 9.47
CA ILE A 102 3.74 10.70 9.64
C ILE A 102 2.29 10.41 9.29
N ARG A 103 2.04 9.48 8.38
CA ARG A 103 0.68 9.15 7.92
C ARG A 103 0.38 7.67 8.01
N LEU A 104 -0.82 7.36 8.48
CA LEU A 104 -1.46 6.09 8.23
C LEU A 104 -2.35 6.25 6.99
N TRP A 105 -2.17 5.37 6.02
CA TRP A 105 -2.96 5.34 4.79
C TRP A 105 -3.87 4.13 4.80
N GLY A 106 -5.06 4.29 4.24
CA GLY A 106 -6.02 3.23 4.04
C GLY A 106 -6.61 3.30 2.63
N ARG A 107 -6.64 2.17 1.93
CA ARG A 107 -7.39 2.02 0.68
C ARG A 107 -8.78 1.49 0.97
N PHE A 108 -9.80 2.17 0.44
CA PHE A 108 -11.21 1.82 0.57
C PHE A 108 -11.79 1.48 -0.80
N LEU A 109 -12.27 0.25 -0.96
CA LEU A 109 -13.10 -0.11 -2.10
C LEU A 109 -14.54 0.40 -1.92
N PRO A 110 -15.32 0.52 -3.01
CA PRO A 110 -16.73 0.89 -2.91
C PRO A 110 -17.51 0.01 -1.92
N GLY A 111 -18.22 0.65 -0.98
CA GLY A 111 -19.00 -0.03 0.06
C GLY A 111 -18.18 -0.53 1.26
N GLN A 112 -16.90 -0.15 1.36
CA GLN A 112 -16.08 -0.46 2.53
C GLN A 112 -16.16 0.58 3.64
N VAL A 113 -16.23 0.11 4.88
CA VAL A 113 -16.20 0.95 6.10
C VAL A 113 -14.88 0.95 6.81
N LEU A 114 -14.01 0.01 6.50
CA LEU A 114 -12.62 -0.05 6.94
C LEU A 114 -11.71 -0.22 5.72
N PRO A 115 -10.45 0.23 5.80
CA PRO A 115 -9.48 -0.03 4.75
C PRO A 115 -9.38 -1.53 4.40
N GLN A 116 -9.35 -1.86 3.11
CA GLN A 116 -8.91 -3.19 2.66
C GLN A 116 -7.41 -3.39 2.90
N HIS A 117 -6.66 -2.30 2.73
CA HIS A 117 -5.20 -2.30 2.78
C HIS A 117 -4.71 -1.07 3.52
N MET A 118 -3.65 -1.23 4.31
CA MET A 118 -3.03 -0.14 5.06
C MET A 118 -1.53 -0.09 4.85
N TYR A 119 -0.98 1.12 4.84
CA TYR A 119 0.45 1.36 4.77
C TYR A 119 0.79 2.67 5.49
N VAL A 120 2.07 2.92 5.73
CA VAL A 120 2.51 4.11 6.49
C VAL A 120 3.49 4.97 5.70
N THR A 121 3.52 6.26 6.01
CA THR A 121 4.52 7.18 5.47
C THR A 121 5.25 7.90 6.59
N THR A 122 6.55 8.07 6.42
CA THR A 122 7.45 8.78 7.34
C THR A 122 7.58 10.27 6.95
N PRO A 123 8.09 11.16 7.83
CA PRO A 123 8.16 12.59 7.54
C PRO A 123 9.03 12.98 6.35
N ASN A 124 9.97 12.11 5.96
CA ASN A 124 10.80 12.29 4.76
C ASN A 124 10.12 11.79 3.46
N GLY A 125 8.86 11.34 3.53
CA GLY A 125 8.05 10.92 2.39
C GLY A 125 8.27 9.48 1.94
N MET A 126 8.92 8.63 2.74
CA MET A 126 9.06 7.20 2.42
C MET A 126 7.79 6.44 2.79
N ILE A 127 7.36 5.53 1.92
CA ILE A 127 6.18 4.69 2.10
C ILE A 127 6.61 3.27 2.49
N TRP A 128 5.90 2.66 3.44
CA TRP A 128 6.17 1.33 3.97
C TRP A 128 4.89 0.47 3.97
N ASP A 129 4.97 -0.71 3.35
CA ASP A 129 3.88 -1.66 3.06
C ASP A 129 4.38 -3.10 3.31
N THR A 130 3.53 -4.02 3.78
CA THR A 130 3.89 -5.42 4.13
C THR A 130 3.26 -6.50 3.27
N MET A 131 2.67 -6.17 2.11
CA MET A 131 2.34 -7.22 1.16
C MET A 131 3.64 -7.93 0.70
N PRO A 132 3.69 -9.28 0.74
CA PRO A 132 4.88 -10.02 0.40
C PRO A 132 5.24 -9.78 -1.05
N GLU A 133 6.53 -9.67 -1.29
CA GLU A 133 7.23 -9.54 -2.56
C GLU A 133 7.77 -8.18 -2.96
N MET A 134 7.24 -6.99 -2.60
CA MET A 134 8.02 -5.72 -2.73
C MET A 134 7.48 -4.52 -1.94
N PRO A 135 8.33 -3.92 -1.10
CA PRO A 135 8.19 -2.53 -0.68
C PRO A 135 8.72 -1.65 -1.81
N VAL A 136 7.81 -1.12 -2.62
CA VAL A 136 8.15 -0.28 -3.76
C VAL A 136 8.23 1.18 -3.30
N TYR A 137 9.16 1.96 -3.86
CA TYR A 137 9.06 3.44 -3.86
C TYR A 137 7.76 3.86 -4.53
N ARG A 138 6.70 3.88 -3.75
CA ARG A 138 5.36 4.17 -4.18
C ARG A 138 5.18 5.68 -4.11
N ARG A 139 5.69 6.39 -5.11
CA ARG A 139 5.49 7.84 -5.18
C ARG A 139 4.09 8.14 -5.66
N ILE A 140 3.42 9.03 -4.95
CA ILE A 140 2.30 9.78 -5.51
C ILE A 140 2.79 10.38 -6.83
N ASP A 141 2.07 10.13 -7.92
CA ASP A 141 2.46 10.68 -9.22
C ASP A 141 2.22 12.20 -9.27
N LYS A 142 2.65 12.83 -10.38
CA LYS A 142 2.44 14.26 -10.63
C LYS A 142 0.97 14.67 -10.63
N ASP A 143 0.05 13.72 -10.79
CA ASP A 143 -1.40 13.92 -10.88
C ASP A 143 -2.08 13.64 -9.53
N GLY A 144 -1.30 13.41 -8.47
CA GLY A 144 -1.80 13.20 -7.11
C GLY A 144 -2.35 11.80 -6.87
N ARG A 145 -2.11 10.85 -7.78
CA ARG A 145 -2.61 9.48 -7.65
C ARG A 145 -1.70 8.67 -6.74
N ASN A 146 -2.33 7.85 -5.90
CA ASN A 146 -1.59 6.93 -5.06
C ASN A 146 -1.27 5.67 -5.86
N PRO A 147 -0.08 5.11 -5.74
CA PRO A 147 0.21 3.80 -6.33
C PRO A 147 -0.63 2.72 -5.64
N GLY A 148 -1.05 1.73 -6.43
CA GLY A 148 -1.81 0.58 -5.98
C GLY A 148 -1.04 -0.35 -5.06
N ALA A 149 -1.80 -1.18 -4.35
CA ALA A 149 -1.27 -2.36 -3.69
C ALA A 149 -1.03 -3.47 -4.74
N GLU A 150 -0.21 -4.45 -4.36
CA GLU A 150 -0.04 -5.66 -5.16
C GLU A 150 -1.38 -6.41 -5.24
N GLY A 151 -1.74 -6.92 -6.41
CA GLY A 151 -3.06 -7.53 -6.66
C GLY A 151 -4.15 -6.55 -7.11
N ASP A 152 -3.88 -5.24 -7.14
CA ASP A 152 -4.85 -4.27 -7.65
C ASP A 152 -4.85 -4.16 -9.18
N GLY A 153 -3.75 -4.56 -9.82
CA GLY A 153 -3.63 -4.66 -11.27
C GLY A 153 -3.76 -6.11 -11.76
N PRO A 154 -4.31 -6.35 -12.96
CA PRO A 154 -4.13 -7.62 -13.63
C PRO A 154 -2.62 -7.87 -13.82
N ASP A 155 -2.15 -9.05 -13.40
CA ASP A 155 -0.79 -9.55 -13.60
C ASP A 155 0.34 -8.67 -13.02
N GLY A 156 0.09 -7.99 -11.88
CA GLY A 156 1.14 -7.28 -11.14
C GLY A 156 1.57 -5.93 -11.76
N GLN A 157 0.75 -5.35 -12.63
CA GLN A 157 1.02 -3.99 -13.14
C GLN A 157 0.91 -2.94 -12.02
N ASP A 158 1.85 -1.98 -12.03
CA ASP A 158 1.78 -0.74 -11.24
C ASP A 158 0.51 0.03 -11.66
N ILE A 159 -0.59 -0.17 -10.92
CA ILE A 159 -1.76 0.67 -11.10
C ILE A 159 -1.63 1.94 -10.27
N MET A 160 -2.19 3.03 -10.77
CA MET A 160 -2.37 4.24 -9.99
C MET A 160 -3.81 4.27 -9.51
N LEU A 161 -4.02 4.15 -8.20
CA LEU A 161 -5.31 4.26 -7.54
C LEU A 161 -5.88 5.66 -7.68
N ALA A 162 -7.20 5.71 -7.77
CA ALA A 162 -7.89 6.98 -7.82
C ALA A 162 -7.75 7.70 -6.45
N PRO A 163 -7.57 9.03 -6.42
CA PRO A 163 -7.42 9.77 -5.17
C PRO A 163 -8.59 9.62 -4.20
N ASP A 164 -9.76 9.22 -4.68
CA ASP A 164 -10.99 8.98 -3.91
C ASP A 164 -11.11 7.56 -3.35
N GLU A 165 -10.12 6.70 -3.60
CA GLU A 165 -10.03 5.35 -3.03
C GLU A 165 -9.01 5.27 -1.88
N VAL A 166 -8.18 6.30 -1.71
CA VAL A 166 -7.07 6.29 -0.75
C VAL A 166 -7.15 7.50 0.15
N PHE A 167 -7.23 7.23 1.44
CA PHE A 167 -7.36 8.25 2.47
C PHE A 167 -6.22 8.11 3.48
N SER A 168 -5.86 9.21 4.13
CA SER A 168 -4.90 9.16 5.22
C SER A 168 -5.28 10.06 6.38
N ILE A 169 -4.66 9.73 7.50
CA ILE A 169 -4.66 10.54 8.71
C ILE A 169 -3.22 10.72 9.17
N GLU A 170 -2.86 11.96 9.50
CA GLU A 170 -1.57 12.25 10.11
C GLU A 170 -1.60 11.91 11.59
N VAL A 171 -0.55 11.25 12.08
CA VAL A 171 -0.46 10.77 13.46
C VAL A 171 0.85 11.21 14.11
N ALA A 172 0.85 11.38 15.43
CA ALA A 172 2.01 11.87 16.17
C ALA A 172 3.23 10.94 16.08
N SER A 173 2.99 9.62 15.98
CA SER A 173 4.02 8.59 15.92
C SER A 173 3.49 7.33 15.25
N LEU A 174 4.40 6.53 14.68
CA LEU A 174 4.12 5.15 14.27
C LEU A 174 4.03 4.23 15.49
N ALA A 175 3.50 3.02 15.29
CA ALA A 175 3.59 2.01 16.33
C ALA A 175 5.07 1.67 16.61
N PRO A 176 5.46 1.39 17.87
CA PRO A 176 6.88 1.24 18.23
C PRO A 176 7.62 0.18 17.42
N LYS A 177 6.96 -0.95 17.13
CA LYS A 177 7.57 -2.03 16.33
C LYS A 177 7.64 -1.71 14.85
N THR A 178 6.64 -1.01 14.31
CA THR A 178 6.70 -0.45 12.95
C THR A 178 7.88 0.52 12.83
N LEU A 179 8.08 1.39 13.82
CA LEU A 179 9.19 2.33 13.84
C LEU A 179 10.55 1.63 13.93
N GLU A 180 10.68 0.60 14.77
CA GLU A 180 11.91 -0.21 14.88
C GLU A 180 12.33 -0.80 13.53
N VAL A 181 11.37 -1.37 12.80
CA VAL A 181 11.56 -1.90 11.44
C VAL A 181 12.03 -0.81 10.48
N ILE A 182 11.46 0.40 10.59
CA ILE A 182 11.78 1.53 9.73
C ILE A 182 13.16 2.12 10.01
N GLU A 183 13.54 2.26 11.28
CA GLU A 183 14.77 2.96 11.71
C GLU A 183 16.02 2.08 11.71
N THR A 184 15.86 0.76 11.75
CA THR A 184 16.99 -0.19 11.72
C THR A 184 16.89 -1.16 10.56
N PRO A 185 17.12 -0.70 9.31
CA PRO A 185 16.87 -1.47 8.10
C PRO A 185 17.98 -2.50 7.79
N ASN A 186 18.61 -3.07 8.81
CA ASN A 186 19.85 -3.88 8.80
C ASN A 186 20.00 -4.89 7.65
N GLY A 187 20.44 -4.45 6.46
CA GLY A 187 20.55 -5.30 5.28
C GLY A 187 19.19 -5.79 4.74
N GLN A 188 18.10 -5.19 5.21
CA GLN A 188 16.73 -5.49 4.83
C GLN A 188 16.28 -4.68 3.61
N TRP A 189 17.21 -4.08 2.87
CA TRP A 189 16.90 -3.35 1.65
C TRP A 189 17.87 -3.74 0.53
N GLU A 190 17.32 -4.29 -0.55
CA GLU A 190 18.06 -4.47 -1.80
C GLU A 190 17.83 -3.24 -2.68
N LYS A 191 18.89 -2.73 -3.29
CA LYS A 191 18.74 -1.75 -4.37
C LYS A 191 18.15 -2.47 -5.56
N ASP A 192 17.02 -1.96 -6.04
CA ASP A 192 16.44 -2.39 -7.31
C ASP A 192 17.50 -2.10 -8.38
N VAL A 193 18.03 -3.15 -9.00
CA VAL A 193 18.93 -2.99 -10.13
C VAL A 193 18.06 -2.45 -11.25
N GLU A 194 18.32 -1.21 -11.70
CA GLU A 194 17.64 -0.66 -12.88
C GLU A 194 17.67 -1.72 -13.98
N ASP A 195 16.49 -2.14 -14.46
CA ASP A 195 16.38 -3.01 -15.63
C ASP A 195 17.21 -2.38 -16.75
N ALA A 196 18.37 -2.98 -17.02
CA ALA A 196 19.32 -2.50 -18.00
C ALA A 196 18.83 -2.67 -19.45
N ASP A 197 17.55 -3.00 -19.67
CA ASP A 197 16.98 -3.33 -20.98
C ASP A 197 15.88 -2.37 -21.49
N ALA A 198 15.67 -1.22 -20.83
CA ALA A 198 14.85 -0.15 -21.42
C ALA A 198 15.63 0.76 -22.40
N GLY A 199 16.70 0.26 -23.02
CA GLY A 199 17.72 1.11 -23.65
C GLY A 199 18.54 0.52 -24.79
N GLN A 200 18.02 -0.41 -25.61
CA GLN A 200 18.55 -0.63 -26.97
C GLN A 200 17.42 -0.70 -28.01
N GLY A 201 16.61 0.36 -28.05
CA GLY A 201 15.93 0.77 -29.27
C GLY A 201 17.00 1.24 -30.27
N GLY A 202 17.31 0.38 -31.24
CA GLY A 202 18.36 0.60 -32.22
C GLY A 202 18.26 1.94 -32.94
N LEU A 203 19.27 2.78 -32.74
CA LEU A 203 19.61 3.85 -33.65
C LEU A 203 21.13 3.92 -33.75
N ASN A 204 21.65 3.31 -34.82
CA ASN A 204 22.77 3.85 -35.61
C ASN A 204 22.74 3.18 -36.98
N GLY A 205 21.98 3.78 -37.90
CA GLY A 205 22.28 3.64 -39.32
C GLY A 205 23.50 4.49 -39.66
N LEU A 206 24.35 3.96 -40.55
CA LEU A 206 25.15 4.62 -41.60
C LEU A 206 26.55 4.02 -41.72
N GLY A 207 26.76 3.26 -42.80
CA GLY A 207 27.79 3.55 -43.78
C GLY A 207 29.23 3.05 -43.55
N ALA A 208 29.63 2.17 -44.48
CA ALA A 208 30.95 2.07 -45.13
C ALA A 208 32.07 1.20 -44.51
N GLY A 209 32.57 0.30 -45.37
CA GLY A 209 33.74 -0.59 -45.20
C GLY A 209 33.29 -2.05 -45.21
N GLY A 210 33.34 -2.83 -46.29
CA GLY A 210 34.30 -2.86 -47.40
C GLY A 210 35.03 -4.22 -47.35
N ASP A 211 34.80 -5.03 -48.38
CA ASP A 211 35.59 -6.16 -48.90
C ASP A 211 35.16 -7.63 -48.67
N PHE A 212 34.62 -8.22 -49.77
CA PHE A 212 35.08 -9.43 -50.50
C PHE A 212 34.96 -10.81 -49.78
N ILE A 213 34.49 -11.95 -50.33
CA ILE A 213 34.20 -12.50 -51.69
C ILE A 213 33.08 -13.55 -51.56
N GLY A 214 32.27 -13.72 -52.61
CA GLY A 214 31.51 -14.94 -52.85
C GLY A 214 30.63 -14.86 -54.10
N ASP A 215 31.26 -14.75 -55.28
CA ASP A 215 30.59 -14.98 -56.57
C ASP A 215 30.01 -16.40 -56.63
N GLU A 216 28.81 -16.55 -57.19
CA GLU A 216 28.61 -17.31 -58.42
C GLU A 216 27.18 -17.16 -58.96
N ASP A 217 27.14 -17.05 -60.28
CA ASP A 217 26.00 -16.86 -61.16
C ASP A 217 24.96 -18.00 -61.07
N GLU A 218 23.70 -17.72 -61.43
CA GLU A 218 23.17 -18.10 -62.74
C GLU A 218 21.64 -17.88 -62.80
N ASN A 219 21.25 -17.05 -63.76
CA ASN A 219 19.91 -17.06 -64.33
C ASN A 219 19.73 -18.32 -65.17
N ALA A 220 18.74 -19.16 -64.87
CA ALA A 220 18.09 -19.98 -65.90
C ALA A 220 16.67 -20.37 -65.50
N LEU A 221 15.72 -19.76 -66.22
CA LEU A 221 14.38 -20.28 -66.46
C LEU A 221 14.47 -21.66 -67.15
N GLY A 222 13.53 -22.56 -66.87
CA GLY A 222 13.33 -23.75 -67.72
C GLY A 222 12.54 -24.89 -67.10
N ASP A 223 11.22 -24.79 -67.19
CA ASP A 223 10.20 -25.83 -67.41
C ASP A 223 10.45 -27.28 -66.97
N SER A 224 9.55 -27.78 -66.12
CA SER A 224 8.70 -28.98 -66.36
C SER A 224 7.48 -28.96 -65.43
#